data_AF-A0A644VD04-F1
#
_entry.id   AF-A0A644VD04-F1
#
_cell.length_a   1.000
_cell.length_b   1.000
_cell.length_c   1.000
_cell.angle_alpha   90.00
_cell.angle_beta   90.00
_cell.angle_gamma   90.00
#
_symmetry.space_group_name_H-M   'P 1'
#
loop_
_entity.id
_entity.type
_entity.pdbx_description
1 polymer ?
#
loop_
_entity_poly.entity_id
_entity_poly.type
_entity_poly.pdbx_seq_one_letter_code
_entity_poly.pdbx_strand_id
1 'polypeptide(L)'
;MVIRLAPTRGGFLRPFGCGWFIREYLLGNGPEGSRKVDPKRGAPQADINFEYKEALARATARERAERIISNMVVKGADVTEEEAEKIYQRELKRVSRKFTHMRYHSFLMYFGVLKRLEWVEVTKQTEASTMQDNYPSAPERTYYRLTKKGIDSEDELWSNPLFTLYPDIGPSHMKKTE
;
A
#
# COMPACT_ATOMS: atom_id res chain seq x y z
N MET A 1 -29.04 5.42 -15.73
CA MET A 1 -27.70 6.03 -15.93
C MET A 1 -26.79 5.54 -14.84
N VAL A 2 -25.76 4.76 -15.16
CA VAL A 2 -24.74 4.33 -14.19
C VAL A 2 -23.70 5.44 -14.14
N ILE A 3 -23.67 6.21 -13.04
CA ILE A 3 -22.67 7.26 -12.84
C ILE A 3 -21.31 6.58 -12.71
N ARG A 4 -20.38 6.95 -13.59
CA ARG A 4 -18.99 6.49 -13.52
C ARG A 4 -18.31 7.26 -12.39
N LEU A 5 -18.17 6.65 -11.22
CA LEU A 5 -17.42 7.17 -10.07
C LEU A 5 -15.91 7.11 -10.34
N ALA A 6 -15.42 7.86 -11.33
CA ALA A 6 -13.99 7.99 -11.58
C ALA A 6 -13.65 9.43 -12.02
N PRO A 7 -12.51 9.99 -11.55
CA PRO A 7 -12.11 11.35 -11.90
C PRO A 7 -11.82 11.49 -13.40
N THR A 8 -12.19 12.64 -13.97
CA THR A 8 -12.07 12.98 -15.40
C THR A 8 -10.62 13.20 -15.86
N ARG A 9 -9.66 13.49 -14.96
CA ARG A 9 -8.22 13.58 -15.25
C ARG A 9 -7.38 13.23 -14.01
N GLY A 10 -6.19 12.64 -14.24
CA GLY A 10 -5.04 12.81 -13.33
C GLY A 10 -4.88 11.87 -12.13
N GLY A 11 -5.42 10.65 -12.15
CA GLY A 11 -5.01 9.65 -11.18
C GLY A 11 -5.42 8.26 -11.60
N PHE A 12 -4.46 7.35 -11.78
CA PHE A 12 -4.75 5.96 -11.46
C PHE A 12 -5.22 6.00 -10.00
N LEU A 13 -6.51 5.75 -9.75
CA LEU A 13 -6.97 5.50 -8.39
C LEU A 13 -6.03 4.44 -7.82
N ARG A 14 -5.41 4.71 -6.68
CA ARG A 14 -4.69 3.63 -6.00
C ARG A 14 -5.77 2.63 -5.60
N PRO A 15 -5.59 1.33 -5.87
CA PRO A 15 -6.58 0.33 -5.50
C PRO A 15 -6.92 0.34 -4.00
N PHE A 16 -5.97 0.80 -3.17
CA PHE A 16 -6.13 0.97 -1.73
C PHE A 16 -5.12 1.99 -1.17
N GLY A 17 -5.38 2.45 0.08
CA GLY A 17 -4.56 3.43 0.78
C GLY A 17 -3.30 2.86 1.44
N CYS A 18 -2.25 3.68 1.55
CA CYS A 18 -0.98 3.30 2.19
C CYS A 18 -1.14 3.05 3.71
N GLY A 19 -1.91 3.90 4.40
CA GLY A 19 -2.16 3.77 5.84
C GLY A 19 -2.89 2.47 6.17
N TRP A 20 -4.01 2.23 5.48
CA TRP A 20 -4.74 0.97 5.56
C TRP A 20 -3.83 -0.24 5.33
N PHE A 21 -3.04 -0.25 4.25
CA PHE A 21 -2.16 -1.39 3.96
C PHE A 21 -1.15 -1.64 5.08
N ILE A 22 -0.49 -0.59 5.59
CA ILE A 22 0.50 -0.73 6.67
C ILE A 22 -0.16 -1.30 7.93
N ARG A 23 -1.35 -0.82 8.30
CA ARG A 23 -2.09 -1.30 9.46
C ARG A 23 -2.44 -2.78 9.31
N GLU A 24 -3.11 -3.15 8.21
CA GLU A 24 -3.51 -4.54 7.95
C GLU A 24 -2.31 -5.49 7.86
N TYR A 25 -1.23 -5.03 7.22
CA TYR A 25 0.01 -5.80 7.13
C TYR A 25 0.60 -6.06 8.50
N LEU A 26 0.75 -5.04 9.34
CA LEU A 26 1.31 -5.18 10.68
C LEU A 26 0.37 -5.88 11.68
N LEU A 27 -0.93 -5.92 11.41
CA LEU A 27 -1.90 -6.79 12.10
C LEU A 27 -1.76 -8.27 11.70
N GLY A 28 -0.94 -8.58 10.69
CA GLY A 28 -0.71 -9.94 10.23
C GLY A 28 -1.79 -10.48 9.29
N ASN A 29 -2.70 -9.62 8.80
CA ASN A 29 -3.84 -10.03 7.98
C ASN A 29 -3.42 -10.41 6.54
N GLY A 30 -2.29 -9.90 6.06
CA GLY A 30 -1.78 -10.17 4.71
C GLY A 30 -2.61 -9.48 3.61
N PRO A 31 -2.79 -8.14 3.68
CA PRO A 31 -3.62 -7.41 2.73
C PRO A 31 -3.18 -7.63 1.29
N GLU A 32 -4.14 -7.79 0.39
CA GLU A 32 -3.89 -7.91 -1.06
C GLU A 32 -2.93 -9.05 -1.42
N GLY A 33 -2.98 -10.12 -0.62
CA GLY A 33 -2.14 -11.31 -0.78
C GLY A 33 -0.67 -11.07 -0.47
N SER A 34 -0.35 -10.03 0.32
CA SER A 34 1.00 -9.83 0.86
C SER A 34 1.38 -10.98 1.81
N ARG A 35 2.68 -11.10 2.11
CA ARG A 35 3.10 -12.02 3.16
C ARG A 35 2.44 -11.67 4.50
N LYS A 36 2.09 -12.68 5.29
CA LYS A 36 1.67 -12.49 6.68
C LYS A 36 2.89 -12.34 7.58
N VAL A 37 2.79 -11.47 8.58
CA VAL A 37 3.81 -11.26 9.60
C VAL A 37 3.24 -11.53 10.98
N ASP A 38 4.09 -11.92 11.93
CA ASP A 38 3.70 -11.98 13.34
C ASP A 38 3.54 -10.53 13.87
N PRO A 39 2.34 -10.11 14.32
CA PRO A 39 2.10 -8.76 14.81
C PRO A 39 2.97 -8.37 16.00
N LYS A 40 3.39 -9.33 16.83
CA LYS A 40 4.24 -9.06 18.00
C LYS A 40 5.68 -8.75 17.59
N ARG A 41 6.16 -9.38 16.53
CA ARG A 41 7.48 -9.16 15.92
C ARG A 41 7.48 -7.92 15.03
N GLY A 42 6.42 -7.72 14.26
CA GLY A 42 6.33 -6.66 13.27
C GLY A 42 7.19 -6.93 12.04
N ALA A 43 7.60 -5.87 11.34
CA ALA A 43 8.42 -5.95 10.13
C ALA A 43 9.34 -4.74 9.94
N PRO A 44 10.46 -4.87 9.23
CA PRO A 44 11.26 -3.74 8.80
C PRO A 44 10.55 -2.86 7.78
N GLN A 45 10.83 -1.55 7.80
CA GLN A 45 10.23 -0.57 6.86
C GLN A 45 10.44 -0.95 5.39
N ALA A 46 11.61 -1.52 5.05
CA ALA A 46 11.93 -1.96 3.70
C ALA A 46 11.00 -3.08 3.22
N ASP A 47 10.68 -4.06 4.08
CA ASP A 47 9.78 -5.17 3.74
C ASP A 47 8.33 -4.69 3.61
N ILE A 48 7.88 -3.83 4.54
CA ILE A 48 6.54 -3.22 4.45
C ILE A 48 6.40 -2.44 3.13
N ASN A 49 7.43 -1.68 2.74
CA ASN A 49 7.42 -0.95 1.47
C ASN A 49 7.41 -1.90 0.27
N PHE A 50 8.22 -2.95 0.29
CA PHE A 50 8.28 -3.95 -0.77
C PHE A 50 6.91 -4.61 -0.98
N GLU A 51 6.32 -5.14 0.08
CA GLU A 51 5.02 -5.80 0.06
C GLU A 51 3.91 -4.84 -0.41
N TYR A 52 3.92 -3.59 0.06
CA TYR A 52 2.99 -2.57 -0.41
C TYR A 52 3.09 -2.32 -1.91
N LYS A 53 4.31 -2.26 -2.45
CA LYS A 53 4.53 -2.02 -3.89
C LYS A 53 4.11 -3.21 -4.74
N GLU A 54 4.39 -4.44 -4.29
CA GLU A 54 3.96 -5.65 -4.99
C GLU A 54 2.44 -5.82 -4.93
N ALA A 55 1.81 -5.52 -3.78
CA ALA A 55 0.35 -5.49 -3.64
C ALA A 55 -0.30 -4.47 -4.58
N LEU A 56 0.22 -3.23 -4.64
CA LEU A 56 -0.27 -2.22 -5.58
C LEU A 56 -0.13 -2.68 -7.03
N ALA A 57 0.98 -3.34 -7.37
CA ALA A 57 1.21 -3.83 -8.72
C ALA A 57 0.18 -4.91 -9.11
N ARG A 58 -0.05 -5.89 -8.23
CA ARG A 58 -1.05 -6.94 -8.41
C ARG A 58 -2.46 -6.39 -8.51
N ALA A 59 -2.87 -5.51 -7.60
CA ALA A 59 -4.20 -4.92 -7.62
C ALA A 59 -4.43 -4.06 -8.88
N THR A 60 -3.42 -3.27 -9.30
CA THR A 60 -3.50 -2.50 -10.56
C THR A 60 -3.64 -3.42 -11.78
N ALA A 61 -2.90 -4.52 -11.81
CA ALA A 61 -2.97 -5.50 -12.89
C ALA A 61 -4.33 -6.20 -12.92
N ARG A 62 -4.87 -6.55 -11.75
CA ARG A 62 -6.19 -7.15 -11.56
C ARG A 62 -7.29 -6.24 -12.11
N GLU A 63 -7.33 -4.98 -11.67
CA GLU A 63 -8.33 -4.00 -12.14
C GLU A 63 -8.28 -3.81 -13.67
N ARG A 64 -7.07 -3.74 -14.25
CA ARG A 64 -6.90 -3.64 -15.71
C ARG A 64 -7.39 -4.89 -16.43
N ALA A 65 -7.09 -6.07 -15.90
CA ALA A 65 -7.52 -7.35 -16.46
C ALA A 65 -9.04 -7.50 -16.40
N GLU A 66 -9.66 -7.22 -15.25
CA GLU A 66 -11.12 -7.23 -15.05
C GLU A 66 -11.82 -6.31 -16.04
N ARG A 67 -11.28 -5.11 -16.28
CA ARG A 67 -11.83 -4.19 -17.29
C ARG A 67 -11.75 -4.75 -18.71
N ILE A 68 -10.68 -5.46 -19.05
CA ILE A 68 -10.54 -6.11 -20.37
C ILE A 68 -11.53 -7.26 -20.50
N ILE A 69 -11.59 -8.15 -19.49
CA ILE A 69 -12.47 -9.31 -19.45
C ILE A 69 -13.93 -8.87 -19.52
N SER A 70 -14.34 -7.89 -18.71
CA SER A 70 -15.69 -7.32 -18.73
C SER A 70 -16.09 -6.82 -20.12
N ASN A 71 -15.19 -6.11 -20.81
CA ASN A 71 -15.44 -5.66 -22.20
C ASN A 71 -15.54 -6.82 -23.20
N MET A 72 -14.84 -7.93 -22.99
CA MET A 72 -14.94 -9.12 -23.84
C MET A 72 -16.28 -9.83 -23.64
N VAL A 73 -16.68 -10.03 -22.38
CA VAL A 73 -17.97 -10.65 -22.02
C VAL A 73 -19.15 -9.83 -22.54
N VAL A 74 -19.11 -8.49 -22.39
CA VAL A 74 -20.15 -7.60 -22.95
C VAL A 74 -20.25 -7.70 -24.48
N LYS A 75 -19.16 -8.04 -25.17
CA LYS A 75 -19.13 -8.29 -26.61
C LYS A 75 -19.52 -9.72 -27.00
N GLY A 76 -19.90 -10.56 -26.04
CA GLY A 76 -20.36 -11.93 -26.26
C GLY A 76 -19.24 -12.98 -26.31
N ALA A 77 -18.02 -12.65 -25.90
CA ALA A 77 -16.97 -13.66 -25.76
C ALA A 77 -17.16 -14.45 -24.46
N ASP A 78 -17.03 -15.78 -24.55
CA ASP A 78 -16.89 -16.64 -23.38
C ASP A 78 -15.42 -16.67 -22.97
N VAL A 79 -15.10 -16.17 -21.77
CA VAL A 79 -13.71 -16.04 -21.30
C VAL A 79 -13.44 -17.13 -20.29
N THR A 80 -12.56 -18.06 -20.65
CA THR A 80 -12.16 -19.15 -19.76
C THR A 80 -11.25 -18.65 -18.63
N GLU A 81 -11.13 -19.44 -17.55
CA GLU A 81 -10.24 -19.11 -16.44
C GLU A 81 -8.76 -19.00 -16.87
N GLU A 82 -8.32 -19.88 -17.78
CA GLU A 82 -6.97 -19.82 -18.34
C GLU A 82 -6.72 -18.55 -19.16
N GLU A 83 -7.71 -18.08 -19.91
CA GLU A 83 -7.62 -16.83 -20.66
C GLU A 83 -7.63 -15.61 -19.74
N ALA A 84 -8.46 -15.63 -18.69
CA ALA A 84 -8.48 -14.60 -17.67
C ALA A 84 -7.10 -14.47 -16.98
N GLU A 85 -6.48 -15.60 -16.63
CA GLU A 85 -5.15 -15.62 -16.03
C GLU A 85 -4.07 -15.11 -17.01
N LYS A 86 -4.12 -15.50 -18.29
CA LYS A 86 -3.21 -14.96 -19.32
C LYS A 86 -3.34 -13.45 -19.47
N ILE A 87 -4.57 -12.92 -19.42
CA ILE A 87 -4.83 -11.47 -19.47
C ILE A 87 -4.23 -10.80 -18.22
N TYR A 88 -4.47 -11.35 -17.03
CA TYR A 88 -3.91 -10.84 -15.78
C TYR A 88 -2.37 -10.81 -15.80
N GLN A 89 -1.73 -11.92 -16.15
CA GLN A 89 -0.26 -12.01 -16.22
C GLN A 89 0.33 -11.04 -17.24
N ARG A 90 -0.35 -10.82 -18.37
CA ARG A 90 0.06 -9.81 -19.36
C ARG A 90 -0.02 -8.40 -18.78
N GLU A 91 -1.09 -8.07 -18.07
CA GLU A 91 -1.24 -6.75 -17.44
C GLU A 91 -0.24 -6.56 -16.29
N LEU A 92 0.04 -7.59 -15.49
CA LEU A 92 1.04 -7.54 -14.42
C LEU A 92 2.44 -7.23 -14.96
N LYS A 93 2.86 -7.87 -16.06
CA LYS A 93 4.13 -7.57 -16.74
C LYS A 93 4.23 -6.13 -17.25
N ARG A 94 3.10 -5.48 -17.54
CA ARG A 94 3.03 -4.07 -17.99
C ARG A 94 3.04 -3.09 -16.82
N VAL A 95 2.74 -3.53 -15.60
CA VAL A 95 2.83 -2.66 -14.43
C VAL A 95 4.30 -2.44 -14.09
N SER A 96 4.78 -1.24 -14.39
CA SER A 96 6.15 -0.87 -14.04
C SER A 96 6.29 -0.66 -12.54
N ARG A 97 7.20 -1.43 -11.91
CA ARG A 97 7.62 -1.27 -10.51
C ARG A 97 8.25 0.09 -10.20
N LYS A 98 8.68 0.84 -11.23
CA LYS A 98 9.21 2.21 -11.09
C LYS A 98 8.10 3.26 -10.97
N PHE A 99 6.89 2.95 -11.46
CA PHE A 99 5.74 3.87 -11.51
C PHE A 99 4.63 3.54 -10.50
N THR A 100 4.72 2.43 -9.76
CA THR A 100 3.88 2.27 -8.56
C THR A 100 4.28 3.37 -7.57
N HIS A 101 3.34 4.29 -7.31
CA HIS A 101 3.48 5.63 -6.71
C HIS A 101 4.03 5.70 -5.26
N MET A 102 5.11 4.97 -4.93
CA MET A 102 5.72 5.01 -3.61
C MET A 102 7.23 4.74 -3.69
N ARG A 103 8.01 5.81 -3.92
CA ARG A 103 9.47 5.76 -3.74
C ARG A 103 9.78 5.52 -2.27
N TYR A 104 10.90 4.85 -1.99
CA TYR A 104 11.26 4.50 -0.61
C TYR A 104 11.38 5.74 0.28
N HIS A 105 11.96 6.84 -0.22
CA HIS A 105 12.02 8.10 0.53
C HIS A 105 10.62 8.64 0.91
N SER A 106 9.65 8.62 -0.02
CA SER A 106 8.27 9.02 0.26
C SER A 106 7.61 8.12 1.31
N PHE A 107 7.89 6.81 1.25
CA PHE A 107 7.43 5.87 2.26
C PHE A 107 8.03 6.15 3.64
N LEU A 108 9.32 6.46 3.74
CA LEU A 108 9.96 6.81 5.00
C LEU A 108 9.36 8.07 5.62
N MET A 109 9.09 9.11 4.82
CA MET A 109 8.43 10.33 5.29
C MET A 109 7.02 10.03 5.81
N TYR A 110 6.25 9.22 5.07
CA TYR A 110 4.93 8.77 5.51
C TYR A 110 4.99 7.96 6.81
N PHE A 111 5.91 7.00 6.90
CA PHE A 111 6.09 6.16 8.09
C PHE A 111 6.56 6.99 9.30
N GLY A 112 7.33 8.05 9.08
CA GLY A 112 7.70 9.01 10.12
C GLY A 112 6.51 9.75 10.72
N VAL A 113 5.43 9.97 9.95
CA VAL A 113 4.15 10.46 10.49
C VAL A 113 3.55 9.43 11.44
N LEU A 114 3.50 8.15 11.04
CA LEU A 114 2.97 7.07 11.89
C LEU A 114 3.73 6.94 13.22
N LYS A 115 5.06 7.10 13.19
CA LYS A 115 5.90 7.11 14.40
C LYS A 115 5.55 8.29 15.32
N ARG A 116 5.36 9.49 14.77
CA ARG A 116 5.00 10.70 15.54
C ARG A 116 3.59 10.65 16.12
N LEU A 117 2.68 9.95 15.44
CA LEU A 117 1.36 9.63 15.98
C LEU A 117 1.40 8.54 17.06
N GLU A 118 2.56 7.90 17.27
CA GLU A 118 2.75 6.74 18.16
C GLU A 118 1.87 5.55 17.77
N TRP A 119 1.49 5.43 16.50
CA TRP A 119 0.73 4.28 16.00
C TRP A 119 1.62 3.06 15.74
N VAL A 120 2.90 3.30 15.52
CA VAL A 120 3.93 2.27 15.38
C VAL A 120 5.08 2.56 16.33
N GLU A 121 5.67 1.49 16.85
CA GLU A 121 6.84 1.54 17.72
C GLU A 121 7.96 0.63 17.19
N VAL A 122 9.19 0.98 17.56
CA VAL A 122 10.37 0.14 17.33
C VAL A 122 10.31 -1.07 18.25
N THR A 123 10.60 -2.26 17.73
CA THR A 123 10.81 -3.44 18.57
C THR A 123 12.29 -3.57 18.95
N LYS A 124 12.60 -4.47 19.89
CA LYS A 124 13.99 -4.77 20.26
C LYS A 124 14.73 -5.62 19.22
N GLN A 125 14.11 -5.92 18.08
CA GLN A 125 14.68 -6.79 17.05
C GLN A 125 15.27 -5.97 15.91
N THR A 126 16.45 -6.39 15.50
CA THR A 126 17.15 -5.88 14.32
C THR A 126 17.67 -7.07 13.50
N GLU A 127 17.95 -6.83 12.23
CA GLU A 127 18.63 -7.78 11.36
C GLU A 127 19.64 -7.06 10.48
N ALA A 128 20.66 -7.77 10.02
CA ALA A 128 21.66 -7.21 9.12
C ALA A 128 20.99 -6.70 7.84
N SER A 129 21.38 -5.51 7.40
CA SER A 129 20.95 -4.99 6.11
C SER A 129 21.88 -5.50 5.00
N THR A 130 21.34 -5.71 3.80
CA THR A 130 22.16 -6.04 2.62
C THR A 130 23.15 -4.94 2.25
N MET A 131 22.95 -3.71 2.74
CA MET A 131 23.95 -2.65 2.60
C MET A 131 25.20 -2.92 3.42
N GLN A 132 25.08 -3.62 4.56
CA GLN A 132 26.20 -3.96 5.42
C GLN A 132 27.19 -4.93 4.77
N ASP A 133 26.76 -5.69 3.75
CA ASP A 133 27.64 -6.55 2.96
C ASP A 133 28.77 -5.77 2.28
N ASN A 134 28.50 -4.51 1.90
CA ASN A 134 29.47 -3.63 1.24
C ASN A 134 29.95 -2.48 2.15
N TYR A 135 29.15 -2.12 3.16
CA TYR A 135 29.39 -1.00 4.06
C TYR A 135 29.05 -1.41 5.50
N PRO A 136 29.96 -2.04 6.26
CA PRO A 136 29.65 -2.61 7.57
C PRO A 136 29.07 -1.62 8.61
N SER A 137 29.40 -0.33 8.49
CA SER A 137 28.87 0.74 9.33
C SER A 137 27.44 1.20 8.96
N ALA A 138 26.88 0.68 7.87
CA ALA A 138 25.50 0.95 7.49
C ALA A 138 24.53 0.48 8.59
N PRO A 139 23.36 1.15 8.73
CA PRO A 139 22.40 0.79 9.75
C PRO A 139 21.81 -0.61 9.51
N GLU A 140 21.53 -1.29 10.61
CA GLU A 140 20.72 -2.50 10.62
C GLU A 140 19.25 -2.20 10.26
N ARG A 141 18.51 -3.24 9.90
CA ARG A 141 17.08 -3.15 9.62
C ARG A 141 16.32 -3.33 10.93
N THR A 142 15.73 -2.24 11.42
CA THR A 142 14.93 -2.25 12.63
C THR A 142 13.49 -2.69 12.36
N TYR A 143 12.96 -3.55 13.23
CA TYR A 143 11.57 -4.02 13.16
C TYR A 143 10.62 -3.02 13.82
N TYR A 144 9.45 -2.86 13.22
CA TYR A 144 8.36 -2.01 13.71
C TYR A 144 7.07 -2.79 13.81
N ARG A 145 6.29 -2.52 14.86
CA ARG A 145 4.94 -3.09 15.06
C ARG A 145 3.94 -2.01 15.43
N LEU A 146 2.65 -2.32 15.36
CA LEU A 146 1.61 -1.42 15.83
C LEU A 146 1.63 -1.34 17.36
N THR A 147 1.39 -0.14 17.88
CA THR A 147 1.07 0.07 19.30
C THR A 147 -0.42 -0.19 19.53
N LYS A 148 -0.83 -0.29 20.81
CA LYS A 148 -2.27 -0.31 21.15
C LYS A 148 -3.02 0.88 20.56
N LYS A 149 -2.43 2.08 20.63
CA LYS A 149 -2.99 3.31 20.04
C LYS A 149 -3.20 3.17 18.53
N GLY A 150 -2.24 2.61 17.80
CA GLY A 150 -2.37 2.38 16.36
C GLY A 150 -3.43 1.34 16.00
N ILE A 151 -3.57 0.30 16.81
CA ILE A 151 -4.59 -0.75 16.64
C ILE A 151 -5.99 -0.15 16.84
N ASP A 152 -6.19 0.56 17.96
CA ASP A 152 -7.47 1.11 18.41
C ASP A 152 -7.89 2.37 17.63
N SER A 153 -7.00 2.96 16.81
CA SER A 153 -7.32 4.14 16.00
C SER A 153 -8.31 3.81 14.89
N GLU A 154 -9.22 4.76 14.64
CA GLU A 154 -10.28 4.63 13.64
C GLU A 154 -9.75 4.63 12.19
N ASP A 155 -10.50 3.99 11.29
CA ASP A 155 -10.15 3.86 9.88
C ASP A 155 -10.04 5.23 9.18
N GLU A 156 -10.87 6.20 9.60
CA GLU A 156 -10.84 7.57 9.05
C GLU A 156 -9.50 8.25 9.33
N LEU A 157 -8.95 8.10 10.54
CA LEU A 157 -7.64 8.63 10.90
C LEU A 157 -6.53 7.97 10.08
N TRP A 158 -6.58 6.63 9.95
CA TRP A 158 -5.64 5.86 9.15
C TRP A 158 -5.68 6.21 7.65
N SER A 159 -6.80 6.72 7.15
CA SER A 159 -6.96 7.14 5.76
C SER A 159 -6.04 8.34 5.42
N ASN A 160 -5.78 9.23 6.39
CA ASN A 160 -4.90 10.37 6.22
C ASN A 160 -4.12 10.70 7.53
N PRO A 161 -3.02 9.98 7.80
CA PRO A 161 -2.24 10.20 9.00
C PRO A 161 -1.59 11.58 9.06
N LEU A 162 -1.32 12.21 7.92
CA LEU A 162 -0.73 13.56 7.91
C LEU A 162 -1.71 14.59 8.46
N PHE A 163 -2.99 14.51 8.07
CA PHE A 163 -4.03 15.39 8.61
C PHE A 163 -4.38 15.04 10.05
N THR A 164 -4.26 13.76 10.43
CA THR A 164 -4.37 13.37 11.84
C THR A 164 -3.29 14.00 12.69
N LEU A 165 -2.04 14.05 12.19
CA LEU A 165 -0.92 14.66 12.91
C LEU A 165 -0.98 16.20 12.88
N TYR A 166 -1.50 16.78 11.81
CA TYR A 166 -1.61 18.23 11.62
C TYR A 166 -3.03 18.64 11.19
N PRO A 167 -3.99 18.69 12.14
CA PRO A 167 -5.39 18.99 11.83
C PRO A 167 -5.58 20.34 11.14
N ASP A 168 -4.77 21.34 11.46
CA ASP A 168 -4.90 22.71 10.93
C ASP A 168 -4.57 22.82 9.43
N ILE A 169 -3.81 21.87 8.87
CA ILE A 169 -3.40 21.88 7.46
C ILE A 169 -4.46 21.20 6.57
N GLY A 170 -5.25 20.31 7.14
CA GLY A 170 -6.26 19.52 6.42
C GLY A 170 -7.32 20.37 5.71
N PRO A 171 -7.98 21.34 6.38
CA PRO A 171 -9.07 22.13 5.81
C PRO A 171 -8.75 22.84 4.50
N SER A 172 -7.53 23.35 4.31
CA SER A 172 -7.15 24.06 3.08
C SER A 172 -6.93 23.14 1.88
N HIS A 173 -6.84 21.82 2.10
CA HIS A 173 -6.58 20.79 1.09
C HIS A 173 -7.81 19.91 0.83
N MET A 174 -8.86 20.04 1.65
CA MET A 174 -10.13 19.39 1.40
C MET A 174 -10.86 20.11 0.26
N LYS A 175 -11.45 19.33 -0.65
CA LYS A 175 -12.26 19.87 -1.73
C LYS A 175 -13.45 20.58 -1.09
N LYS A 176 -13.61 21.89 -1.32
CA LYS A 176 -14.78 22.63 -0.85
C LYS A 176 -16.03 21.97 -1.43
N THR A 177 -16.92 21.55 -0.55
CA THR A 177 -18.26 21.09 -0.92
C THR A 177 -19.09 22.34 -1.23
N GLU A 178 -19.13 22.72 -2.50
CA GLU A 178 -20.18 23.57 -3.07
C GLU A 178 -21.26 22.68 -3.68
#